data_AF-A0A525K1T6-F1
#
_entry.id   AF-A0A525K1T6-F1
#
_cell.length_a   1.000
_cell.length_b   1.000
_cell.length_c   1.000
_cell.angle_alpha   90.00
_cell.angle_beta   90.00
_cell.angle_gamma   90.00
#
_symmetry.space_group_name_H-M   'P 1'
#
loop_
_entity.id
_entity.type
_entity.pdbx_description
1 polymer ?
#
loop_
_entity_poly.entity_id
_entity_poly.type
_entity_poly.pdbx_seq_one_letter_code
_entity_poly.pdbx_strand_id
1 'polypeptide(L)'
;MSRVNAALIASAVAAIAVPTAASAGCYNCYAPPQPCGTCYQQQVIPPQYRTVQETVMVSPGSVIAHRTPAQYRTVMVPQTVMVAPEGVEYERTAPQYAVRERVEMVAPARSYYVAVPPRCATCGY
;
A
#
# COMPACT_ATOMS: atom_id res chain seq x y z
N MET A 1 15.88 86.74 59.99
CA MET A 1 14.50 86.25 59.92
C MET A 1 14.14 86.06 58.44
N SER A 2 13.76 84.83 58.11
CA SER A 2 13.35 84.31 56.80
C SER A 2 12.35 85.21 56.08
N ARG A 3 12.47 85.38 54.74
CA ARG A 3 11.55 84.81 53.73
C ARG A 3 12.18 84.87 52.33
N VAL A 4 12.47 83.68 51.82
CA VAL A 4 12.77 83.34 50.43
C VAL A 4 11.54 83.69 49.56
N ASN A 5 11.72 84.18 48.33
CA ASN A 5 10.76 83.99 47.25
C ASN A 5 11.47 83.96 45.89
N ALA A 6 11.51 82.75 45.34
CA ALA A 6 12.05 82.38 44.04
C ALA A 6 11.02 82.64 42.92
N ALA A 7 11.49 83.03 41.73
CA ALA A 7 10.77 82.84 40.47
C ALA A 7 11.71 83.01 39.25
N LEU A 8 12.64 82.06 39.08
CA LEU A 8 13.09 81.58 37.77
C LEU A 8 12.27 80.28 37.56
N ILE A 9 11.77 79.85 36.39
CA ILE A 9 12.35 79.70 35.07
C ILE A 9 11.16 79.54 34.10
N ALA A 10 11.20 80.18 32.93
CA ALA A 10 10.28 79.90 31.83
C ALA A 10 10.63 78.54 31.19
N SER A 11 9.80 77.52 31.42
CA SER A 11 9.91 76.23 30.74
C SER A 11 9.10 76.24 29.45
N ALA A 12 9.79 76.41 28.33
CA ALA A 12 9.27 76.08 27.01
C ALA A 12 8.97 74.57 26.95
N VAL A 13 7.73 74.23 26.66
CA VAL A 13 7.31 72.85 26.39
C VAL A 13 7.94 72.43 25.06
N ALA A 14 9.10 71.79 25.11
CA ALA A 14 9.64 71.06 23.99
C ALA A 14 8.77 69.81 23.80
N ALA A 15 7.94 69.80 22.77
CA ALA A 15 7.26 68.60 22.29
C ALA A 15 8.33 67.63 21.79
N ILE A 16 8.79 66.75 22.68
CA ILE A 16 9.65 65.63 22.30
C ILE A 16 8.75 64.72 21.44
N ALA A 17 8.96 64.76 20.14
CA ALA A 17 8.43 63.75 19.23
C ALA A 17 8.92 62.40 19.76
N VAL A 18 8.03 61.66 20.40
CA VAL A 18 8.22 60.25 20.68
C VAL A 18 8.60 59.64 19.32
N PRO A 19 9.79 59.03 19.17
CA PRO A 19 10.04 58.23 17.98
C PRO A 19 8.95 57.16 18.04
N THR A 20 8.01 57.22 17.10
CA THR A 20 7.11 56.12 16.84
C THR A 20 8.03 54.94 16.64
N ALA A 21 8.10 54.09 17.66
CA ALA A 21 8.73 52.81 17.52
C ALA A 21 8.00 52.17 16.34
N ALA A 22 8.68 52.10 15.20
CA ALA A 22 8.35 51.18 14.14
C ALA A 22 8.66 49.78 14.68
N SER A 23 7.96 49.39 15.74
CA SER A 23 7.68 48.00 16.00
C SER A 23 6.74 47.58 14.88
N ALA A 24 7.30 47.13 13.76
CA ALA A 24 6.71 46.03 13.01
C ALA A 24 6.82 44.75 13.84
N GLY A 25 6.40 44.84 15.11
CA GLY A 25 6.09 43.70 15.94
C GLY A 25 4.68 43.34 15.56
N CYS A 26 4.53 42.37 14.66
CA CYS A 26 3.25 41.71 14.46
C CYS A 26 2.92 40.89 15.72
N TYR A 27 2.53 41.59 16.79
CA TYR A 27 1.84 41.03 17.94
C TYR A 27 0.39 40.77 17.53
N ASN A 28 0.22 39.88 16.54
CA ASN A 28 -1.00 39.21 16.07
C ASN A 28 -0.76 38.60 14.67
N CYS A 29 0.34 37.87 14.43
CA CYS A 29 0.37 36.88 13.34
C CYS A 29 -0.50 35.66 13.70
N TYR A 30 -1.71 35.87 14.21
CA TYR A 30 -2.73 34.85 14.29
C TYR A 30 -3.47 34.88 12.96
N ALA A 31 -3.24 33.84 12.16
CA ALA A 31 -4.10 33.34 11.09
C ALA A 31 -4.74 34.41 10.16
N PRO A 32 -4.27 34.57 8.91
CA PRO A 32 -5.08 35.27 7.91
C PRO A 32 -6.48 34.63 7.83
N PRO A 33 -7.58 35.42 7.86
CA PRO A 33 -8.91 34.89 7.59
C PRO A 33 -9.10 34.71 6.08
N GLN A 34 -9.75 33.61 5.70
CA GLN A 34 -10.08 33.10 4.33
C GLN A 34 -9.08 32.04 3.83
N PRO A 35 -9.54 30.97 3.17
CA PRO A 35 -8.80 29.71 3.10
C PRO A 35 -7.51 29.86 2.28
N CYS A 36 -6.38 30.07 2.95
CA CYS A 36 -5.07 29.86 2.38
C CYS A 36 -4.93 28.36 2.08
N GLY A 37 -5.36 27.95 0.88
CA GLY A 37 -5.17 26.59 0.39
C GLY A 37 -3.68 26.26 0.36
N THR A 38 -3.31 25.06 0.81
CA THR A 38 -1.94 24.58 0.67
C THR A 38 -1.55 24.57 -0.80
N CYS A 39 -0.33 25.03 -1.13
CA CYS A 39 0.18 25.03 -2.52
C CYS A 39 0.27 23.64 -3.13
N TYR A 40 0.17 22.64 -2.26
CA TYR A 40 0.22 21.24 -2.56
C TYR A 40 -1.12 20.60 -2.21
N GLN A 41 -1.64 19.81 -3.14
CA GLN A 41 -2.76 18.92 -2.87
C GLN A 41 -2.22 17.50 -2.78
N GLN A 42 -2.66 16.75 -1.76
CA GLN A 42 -2.37 15.32 -1.69
C GLN A 42 -3.18 14.61 -2.78
N GLN A 43 -2.49 13.94 -3.70
CA GLN A 43 -3.10 13.00 -4.61
C GLN A 43 -2.88 11.58 -4.11
N VAL A 44 -3.96 10.80 -4.10
CA VAL A 44 -3.96 9.39 -3.71
C VAL A 44 -4.08 8.55 -4.97
N ILE A 45 -3.08 7.71 -5.22
CA ILE A 45 -3.14 6.69 -6.26
C ILE A 45 -3.62 5.39 -5.59
N PRO A 46 -4.75 4.81 -6.04
CA PRO A 46 -5.26 3.56 -5.48
C PRO A 46 -4.31 2.38 -5.79
N PRO A 47 -4.35 1.30 -4.99
CA PRO A 47 -3.57 0.11 -5.25
C PRO A 47 -4.03 -0.54 -6.56
N GLN A 48 -3.10 -1.15 -7.28
CA GLN A 48 -3.38 -1.84 -8.54
C GLN A 48 -3.36 -3.35 -8.32
N TYR A 49 -4.39 -4.02 -8.83
CA TYR A 49 -4.55 -5.47 -8.75
C TYR A 49 -4.54 -6.09 -10.14
N ARG A 50 -4.08 -7.34 -10.22
CA ARG A 50 -4.13 -8.16 -11.43
C ARG A 50 -4.69 -9.52 -11.09
N THR A 51 -5.55 -10.03 -11.97
CA THR A 51 -6.00 -11.43 -11.93
C THR A 51 -4.94 -12.29 -12.63
N VAL A 52 -4.38 -13.24 -11.90
CA VAL A 52 -3.44 -14.23 -12.42
C VAL A 52 -4.14 -15.57 -12.46
N GLN A 53 -4.04 -16.25 -13.60
CA GLN A 53 -4.51 -17.62 -13.78
C GLN A 53 -3.33 -18.57 -13.64
N GLU A 54 -3.44 -19.49 -12.68
CA GLU A 54 -2.42 -20.50 -12.41
C GLU A 54 -3.00 -21.89 -12.73
N THR A 55 -2.24 -22.69 -13.48
CA THR A 55 -2.59 -24.09 -13.72
C THR A 55 -2.08 -24.92 -12.56
N VAL A 56 -2.99 -25.48 -11.76
CA VAL A 56 -2.65 -26.26 -10.57
C VAL A 56 -3.09 -27.70 -10.77
N MET A 57 -2.23 -28.65 -10.37
CA MET A 57 -2.57 -30.07 -10.33
C MET A 57 -3.56 -30.33 -9.19
N VAL A 58 -4.73 -30.87 -9.52
CA VAL A 58 -5.79 -31.16 -8.54
C VAL A 58 -5.83 -32.63 -8.13
N SER A 59 -5.39 -33.52 -9.02
CA SER A 59 -5.28 -34.95 -8.75
C SER A 59 -4.03 -35.50 -9.44
N PRO A 60 -3.15 -36.19 -8.71
CA PRO A 60 -1.98 -36.81 -9.32
C PRO A 60 -2.39 -37.98 -10.21
N GLY A 61 -1.61 -38.23 -11.26
CA GLY A 61 -1.74 -39.45 -12.05
C GLY A 61 -1.40 -40.67 -11.21
N SER A 62 -2.03 -41.81 -11.52
CA SER A 62 -1.79 -43.07 -10.82
C SER A 62 -1.62 -44.23 -11.80
N VAL A 63 -0.92 -45.26 -11.34
CA VAL A 63 -0.76 -46.51 -12.09
C VAL A 63 -1.21 -47.64 -11.18
N ILE A 64 -2.21 -48.40 -11.64
CA ILE A 64 -2.71 -49.57 -10.94
C ILE A 64 -2.24 -50.80 -11.72
N ALA A 65 -1.58 -51.73 -11.02
CA ALA A 65 -1.12 -52.98 -11.60
C ALA A 65 -2.08 -54.11 -11.23
N HIS A 66 -2.79 -54.65 -12.21
CA HIS A 66 -3.64 -55.82 -12.05
C HIS A 66 -2.80 -57.06 -12.33
N ARG A 67 -2.59 -57.89 -11.31
CA ARG A 67 -1.78 -59.12 -11.40
C ARG A 67 -2.68 -60.34 -11.49
N THR A 68 -2.50 -61.15 -12.52
CA THR A 68 -3.20 -62.43 -12.68
C THR A 68 -2.25 -63.57 -12.30
N PRO A 69 -2.58 -64.38 -11.28
CA PRO A 69 -1.72 -65.49 -10.87
C PRO A 69 -1.78 -66.63 -11.90
N ALA A 70 -0.68 -67.40 -11.97
CA ALA A 70 -0.63 -68.60 -12.80
C ALA A 70 -1.64 -69.66 -12.31
N GLN A 71 -2.27 -70.35 -13.27
CA GLN A 71 -3.21 -71.43 -12.98
C GLN A 71 -2.61 -72.78 -13.39
N TYR A 72 -2.63 -73.72 -12.45
CA TYR A 72 -2.12 -75.07 -12.63
C TYR A 72 -3.23 -76.10 -12.56
N ARG A 73 -3.13 -77.15 -13.38
CA ARG A 73 -4.03 -78.31 -13.33
C ARG A 73 -3.22 -79.60 -13.41
N THR A 74 -3.60 -80.57 -12.58
CA THR A 74 -3.08 -81.93 -12.65
C THR A 74 -3.96 -82.73 -13.60
N VAL A 75 -3.35 -83.38 -14.59
CA VAL A 75 -4.06 -84.31 -15.50
C VAL A 75 -3.85 -85.75 -15.05
N MET A 76 -4.63 -86.71 -15.59
CA MET A 76 -4.66 -88.11 -15.11
C MET A 76 -3.35 -88.90 -15.33
N VAL A 77 -2.40 -88.32 -16.04
CA VAL A 77 -0.98 -88.73 -16.04
C VAL A 77 -0.28 -87.74 -15.10
N PRO A 78 0.56 -88.14 -14.13
CA PRO A 78 1.17 -87.23 -13.16
C PRO A 78 2.13 -86.24 -13.84
N GLN A 79 1.56 -85.19 -14.43
CA GLN A 79 2.23 -84.06 -15.04
C GLN A 79 1.43 -82.81 -14.67
N THR A 80 2.11 -81.83 -14.07
CA THR A 80 1.55 -80.51 -13.84
C THR A 80 1.73 -79.71 -15.12
N VAL A 81 0.63 -79.28 -15.73
CA VAL A 81 0.67 -78.47 -16.94
C VAL A 81 0.25 -77.05 -16.58
N MET A 82 1.04 -76.07 -17.02
CA MET A 82 0.68 -74.66 -16.93
C MET A 82 -0.50 -74.40 -17.88
N VAL A 83 -1.63 -73.94 -17.33
CA VAL A 83 -2.86 -73.73 -18.11
C VAL A 83 -2.96 -72.29 -18.60
N ALA A 84 -2.39 -71.35 -17.85
CA ALA A 84 -2.25 -69.96 -18.25
C ALA A 84 -0.97 -69.37 -17.65
N PRO A 85 -0.20 -68.58 -18.43
CA PRO A 85 0.95 -67.86 -17.91
C PRO A 85 0.51 -66.74 -16.95
N GLU A 86 1.40 -66.36 -16.06
CA GLU A 86 1.23 -65.16 -15.24
C GLU A 86 1.30 -63.89 -16.10
N GLY A 87 0.54 -62.87 -15.70
CA GLY A 87 0.43 -61.63 -16.44
C GLY A 87 0.24 -60.43 -15.53
N VAL A 88 0.71 -59.26 -16.02
CA VAL A 88 0.49 -57.97 -15.37
C VAL A 88 -0.08 -57.01 -16.38
N GLU A 89 -1.24 -56.44 -16.07
CA GLU A 89 -1.85 -55.38 -16.83
C GLU A 89 -1.71 -54.05 -16.07
N TYR A 90 -1.34 -52.98 -16.79
CA TYR A 90 -1.14 -51.66 -16.21
C TYR A 90 -2.25 -50.72 -16.66
N GLU A 91 -3.07 -50.31 -15.70
CA GLU A 91 -4.05 -49.26 -15.90
C GLU A 91 -3.42 -47.91 -15.50
N ARG A 92 -3.41 -46.94 -16.42
CA ARG A 92 -2.78 -45.63 -16.21
C ARG A 92 -3.83 -44.54 -16.20
N THR A 93 -3.91 -43.81 -15.10
CA THR A 93 -4.78 -42.65 -14.96
C THR A 93 -3.94 -41.38 -15.08
N ALA A 94 -4.32 -40.48 -15.99
CA ALA A 94 -3.63 -39.22 -16.21
C ALA A 94 -3.86 -38.23 -15.04
N PRO A 95 -2.89 -37.35 -14.73
CA PRO A 95 -3.08 -36.27 -13.78
C PRO A 95 -4.17 -35.30 -14.26
N GLN A 96 -4.94 -34.76 -13.32
CA GLN A 96 -5.96 -33.77 -13.60
C GLN A 96 -5.47 -32.38 -13.19
N TYR A 97 -5.70 -31.40 -14.06
CA TYR A 97 -5.34 -30.00 -13.86
C TYR A 97 -6.58 -29.12 -13.87
N ALA A 98 -6.56 -28.05 -13.08
CA ALA A 98 -7.57 -27.02 -13.08
C ALA A 98 -6.93 -25.64 -13.08
N VAL A 99 -7.68 -24.65 -13.58
CA VAL A 99 -7.29 -23.25 -13.52
C VAL A 99 -7.76 -22.66 -12.20
N ARG A 100 -6.83 -22.08 -11.45
CA ARG A 100 -7.14 -21.32 -10.24
C ARG A 100 -6.89 -19.85 -10.51
N GLU A 101 -7.88 -19.02 -10.24
CA GLU A 101 -7.73 -17.57 -10.28
C GLU A 101 -7.28 -17.05 -8.92
N ARG A 102 -6.32 -16.12 -8.93
CA ARG A 102 -5.89 -15.39 -7.75
C ARG A 102 -5.72 -13.92 -8.10
N VAL A 103 -6.21 -13.06 -7.21
CA VAL A 103 -5.97 -11.61 -7.28
C VAL A 103 -4.69 -11.30 -6.52
N GLU A 104 -3.74 -10.66 -7.22
CA GLU A 104 -2.46 -10.23 -6.65
C GLU A 104 -2.31 -8.71 -6.76
N MET A 105 -1.76 -8.08 -5.72
CA MET A 105 -1.45 -6.66 -5.72
C MET A 105 -0.14 -6.43 -6.47
N VAL A 106 -0.19 -5.66 -7.56
CA VAL A 106 0.97 -5.36 -8.40
C VAL A 106 1.65 -4.06 -8.00
N ALA A 107 0.87 -3.12 -7.44
CA ALA A 107 1.41 -1.87 -6.90
C ALA A 107 0.63 -1.45 -5.64
N PRO A 108 1.32 -1.08 -4.54
CA PRO A 108 0.68 -0.58 -3.34
C PRO A 108 0.09 0.82 -3.57
N ALA A 109 -0.87 1.19 -2.74
CA ALA A 109 -1.39 2.54 -2.70
C ALA A 109 -0.28 3.52 -2.30
N ARG A 110 -0.24 4.69 -2.94
CA ARG A 110 0.70 5.75 -2.57
C ARG A 110 0.04 7.11 -2.64
N SER A 111 0.47 8.00 -1.75
CA SER A 111 0.08 9.39 -1.77
C SER A 111 1.29 10.28 -2.00
N TYR A 112 1.12 11.31 -2.82
CA TYR A 112 2.16 12.29 -3.09
C TYR A 112 1.53 13.67 -3.24
N TYR A 113 2.33 14.71 -3.01
CA TYR A 113 1.90 16.10 -3.11
C TYR A 113 2.16 16.62 -4.52
N VAL A 114 1.15 17.22 -5.13
CA VAL A 114 1.27 17.91 -6.42
C VAL A 114 1.01 19.39 -6.25
N ALA A 115 1.74 20.22 -6.99
CA ALA A 115 1.51 21.66 -7.03
C ALA A 115 0.21 21.95 -7.81
N VAL A 116 -0.66 22.81 -7.26
CA VAL A 116 -1.91 23.22 -7.91
C VAL A 116 -1.84 24.69 -8.34
N PRO A 117 -1.62 25.01 -9.62
CA PRO A 117 -1.70 26.39 -10.11
C PRO A 117 -3.15 26.85 -10.32
N PRO A 118 -3.50 28.16 -10.26
CA PRO A 118 -2.75 29.30 -9.74
C PRO A 118 -3.26 29.78 -8.35
N ARG A 119 -4.15 29.03 -7.68
CA ARG A 119 -4.84 29.44 -6.43
C ARG A 119 -3.90 29.72 -5.25
N CYS A 120 -2.61 29.49 -5.44
CA CYS A 120 -1.56 29.55 -4.45
C CYS A 120 -0.71 30.81 -4.56
N ALA A 121 -0.89 31.61 -5.62
CA ALA A 121 -0.15 32.86 -5.83
C ALA A 121 -0.72 34.06 -5.04
N THR A 122 -1.88 33.93 -4.38
CA THR A 122 -2.62 35.06 -3.79
C THR A 122 -2.70 35.02 -2.25
N CYS A 123 -1.77 34.33 -1.58
CA CYS A 123 -1.61 34.46 -0.13
C CYS A 123 -0.82 35.75 0.17
N GLY A 124 -1.53 36.88 0.20
CA GLY A 124 -0.99 38.19 0.52
C GLY A 124 -0.92 39.11 -0.70
N TYR A 125 -1.42 40.34 -0.50
CA TYR A 125 -1.50 41.45 -1.45
C TYR A 125 -0.18 41.75 -2.19
#